data_AF-A0A7V2WRR7-F1
#
_entry.id   AF-A0A7V2WRR7-F1
#
_cell.length_a   1.000
_cell.length_b   1.000
_cell.length_c   1.000
_cell.angle_alpha   90.00
_cell.angle_beta   90.00
_cell.angle_gamma   90.00
#
_symmetry.space_group_name_H-M   'P 1'
#
loop_
_entity.id
_entity.type
_entity.pdbx_description
1 polymer ?
#
loop_
_entity_poly.entity_id
_entity_poly.type
_entity_poly.pdbx_seq_one_letter_code
_entity_poly.pdbx_strand_id
1 'polypeptide(L)'
;MNNKTLICVITALIILNTQTFANQNKTHAKKLDTKDLVDKAKRPEIKQDNKIEFDNSTTTFEIPKIDLEKEVVKTPAKESEAKKVSADKPSKKHSSKKIVKKTTKKKLPNKNKIVASTRPLSLTQVKEHDKIVFNNGKRNILRRTKTKIIKYPYNYAIPVDSSSLKANADGSFYVINKARFIADSKALKSKKAKNSSNSEIKAKDSEELDIAVTAENRQNRQYIEEKYNHGKKIEKEIKLKNLRENDEVYVVKGVQFVFRKKKATSGVYKFWLVEKLNPENIAVQRVSKNKYKIIKSYLPDS
;
A
#
# COMPACT_ATOMS: atom_id res chain seq x y z
N MET A 1 -6.25 59.97 -9.52
CA MET A 1 -4.78 59.79 -9.48
C MET A 1 -4.28 59.61 -10.90
N ASN A 2 -3.30 60.39 -11.34
CA ASN A 2 -2.73 60.24 -12.69
C ASN A 2 -1.98 58.92 -12.82
N ASN A 3 -2.12 58.23 -13.96
CA ASN A 3 -1.48 56.93 -14.23
C ASN A 3 0.04 56.94 -14.03
N LYS A 4 0.69 58.11 -14.23
CA LYS A 4 2.12 58.30 -13.97
C LYS A 4 2.47 58.14 -12.48
N THR A 5 1.61 58.61 -11.58
CA THR A 5 1.83 58.53 -10.13
C THR A 5 1.67 57.09 -9.63
N LEU A 6 0.72 56.34 -10.19
CA LEU A 6 0.49 54.94 -9.83
C LEU A 6 1.65 54.04 -10.26
N ILE A 7 2.19 54.27 -11.47
CA ILE A 7 3.35 53.51 -11.98
C ILE A 7 4.57 53.73 -11.09
N CYS A 8 4.89 54.98 -10.71
CA CYS A 8 6.03 55.27 -9.82
C CYS A 8 5.92 54.60 -8.44
N VAL A 9 4.71 54.53 -7.86
CA VAL A 9 4.51 53.87 -6.56
C VAL A 9 4.73 52.36 -6.67
N ILE A 10 4.26 51.74 -7.76
CA ILE A 10 4.45 50.31 -7.99
C ILE A 10 5.93 49.97 -8.22
N THR A 11 6.67 50.75 -9.02
CA THR A 11 8.11 50.51 -9.22
C THR A 11 8.91 50.73 -7.94
N ALA A 12 8.59 51.75 -7.14
CA ALA A 12 9.26 51.96 -5.84
C ALA A 12 9.02 50.78 -4.88
N LEU A 13 7.81 50.22 -4.85
CA LEU A 13 7.49 49.06 -4.00
C LEU A 13 8.25 47.79 -4.42
N ILE A 14 8.43 47.59 -5.74
CA ILE A 14 9.19 46.44 -6.27
C ILE A 14 10.68 46.56 -5.95
N ILE A 15 11.25 47.77 -6.04
CA ILE A 15 12.68 48.00 -5.73
C ILE A 15 12.96 47.83 -4.23
N LEU A 16 12.07 48.27 -3.33
CA LEU A 16 12.25 48.04 -1.89
C LEU A 16 12.23 46.56 -1.53
N ASN A 17 11.36 45.77 -2.17
CA ASN A 17 11.25 44.33 -1.87
C ASN A 17 12.45 43.52 -2.35
N THR A 18 13.19 43.96 -3.37
CA THR A 18 14.36 43.20 -3.87
C THR A 18 15.61 43.44 -3.04
N GLN A 19 15.77 44.60 -2.41
CA GLN A 19 16.94 44.90 -1.57
C GLN A 19 16.94 44.12 -0.25
N THR A 20 15.78 43.76 0.31
CA THR A 20 15.69 43.00 1.56
C THR A 20 16.14 41.54 1.45
N PHE A 21 16.18 40.95 0.24
CA PHE A 21 16.60 39.55 0.06
C PHE A 21 18.12 39.35 -0.11
N ALA A 22 18.88 40.42 -0.39
CA ALA A 22 20.32 40.29 -0.64
C ALA A 22 21.16 40.15 0.64
N ASN A 23 20.62 40.46 1.82
CA ASN A 23 21.41 40.64 3.05
C ASN A 23 21.39 39.46 4.06
N GLN A 24 20.77 38.31 3.74
CA GLN A 24 20.67 37.19 4.69
C GLN A 24 21.66 36.02 4.49
N ASN A 25 22.58 36.09 3.53
CA ASN A 25 23.52 34.99 3.21
C ASN A 25 25.00 35.31 3.47
N LYS A 26 25.33 35.88 4.63
CA LYS A 26 26.71 35.92 5.15
C LYS A 26 26.76 35.46 6.60
N THR A 27 26.60 34.16 6.83
CA THR A 27 27.02 33.53 8.09
C THR A 27 28.29 32.73 7.85
N HIS A 28 29.35 33.13 8.55
CA HIS A 28 30.68 32.54 8.54
C HIS A 28 30.67 31.03 8.77
N ALA A 29 31.26 30.27 7.85
CA ALA A 29 31.61 28.87 8.07
C ALA A 29 32.80 28.80 9.03
N LYS A 30 32.54 28.56 10.33
CA LYS A 30 33.59 28.09 11.26
C LYS A 30 33.95 26.65 10.87
N LYS A 31 35.18 26.43 10.44
CA LYS A 31 35.79 25.10 10.37
C LYS A 31 35.87 24.55 11.79
N LEU A 32 35.09 23.50 12.07
CA LEU A 32 35.18 22.73 13.31
C LEU A 32 36.18 21.59 13.07
N ASP A 33 37.32 21.66 13.75
CA ASP A 33 38.32 20.59 13.80
C ASP A 33 37.73 19.42 14.62
N THR A 34 37.48 18.28 13.98
CA THR A 34 36.78 17.13 14.57
C THR A 34 37.71 16.15 15.30
N LYS A 35 38.94 16.55 15.65
CA LYS A 35 39.92 15.63 16.28
C LYS A 35 39.86 15.55 17.80
N ASP A 36 39.23 16.51 18.49
CA ASP A 36 39.31 16.60 19.97
C ASP A 36 38.08 16.08 20.74
N LEU A 37 37.08 15.48 20.07
CA LEU A 37 35.81 15.08 20.71
C LEU A 37 35.64 13.58 20.98
N VAL A 38 36.68 12.76 20.79
CA VAL A 38 36.58 11.30 20.97
C VAL A 38 36.87 10.83 22.41
N ASP A 39 37.52 11.62 23.26
CA ASP A 39 38.07 11.10 24.53
C ASP A 39 37.28 11.41 25.83
N LYS A 40 36.03 11.89 25.76
CA LYS A 40 35.27 12.27 26.97
C LYS A 40 33.95 11.55 27.25
N ALA A 41 33.63 10.46 26.54
CA ALA A 41 32.47 9.64 26.89
C ALA A 41 32.81 8.57 27.94
N LYS A 42 33.15 9.00 29.19
CA LYS A 42 33.10 8.11 30.35
C LYS A 42 31.64 7.76 30.63
N ARG A 43 31.29 6.51 30.33
CA ARG A 43 29.98 5.88 30.52
C ARG A 43 29.72 5.71 32.03
N PRO A 44 28.69 6.33 32.62
CA PRO A 44 28.35 6.04 34.01
C PRO A 44 27.75 4.65 34.13
N GLU A 45 28.27 3.85 35.06
CA GLU A 45 27.73 2.55 35.46
C GLU A 45 26.34 2.74 36.07
N ILE A 46 25.31 2.25 35.37
CA ILE A 46 23.95 2.22 35.89
C ILE A 46 23.82 0.96 36.74
N LYS A 47 23.76 1.13 38.06
CA LYS A 47 23.35 0.08 39.01
C LYS A 47 21.87 -0.24 38.75
N GLN A 48 21.59 -1.47 38.33
CA GLN A 48 20.23 -1.96 38.10
C GLN A 48 19.75 -2.71 39.35
N ASP A 49 19.12 -1.99 40.27
CA ASP A 49 18.31 -2.57 41.33
C ASP A 49 16.84 -2.32 40.98
N ASN A 50 16.20 -3.23 40.25
CA ASN A 50 14.74 -3.29 40.16
C ASN A 50 14.31 -4.74 39.84
N LYS A 51 13.95 -5.43 40.92
CA LYS A 51 13.29 -6.73 40.92
C LYS A 51 11.87 -6.53 40.39
N ILE A 52 11.63 -6.88 39.13
CA ILE A 52 10.28 -6.90 38.55
C ILE A 52 9.75 -8.32 38.75
N GLU A 53 8.89 -8.51 39.75
CA GLU A 53 8.11 -9.73 39.91
C GLU A 53 7.03 -9.75 38.83
N PHE A 54 7.12 -10.73 37.93
CA PHE A 54 6.09 -11.03 36.94
C PHE A 54 5.14 -12.06 37.54
N ASP A 55 3.92 -11.64 37.83
CA ASP A 55 2.83 -12.53 38.21
C ASP A 55 2.45 -13.43 37.02
N ASN A 56 2.96 -14.66 37.07
CA ASN A 56 2.61 -15.75 36.15
C ASN A 56 1.23 -16.32 36.51
N SER A 57 0.16 -15.63 36.10
CA SER A 57 -1.19 -16.23 36.06
C SER A 57 -1.42 -16.90 34.70
N THR A 58 -1.04 -18.16 34.58
CA THR A 58 -1.36 -18.99 33.40
C THR A 58 -2.84 -19.33 33.42
N THR A 59 -3.63 -18.70 32.56
CA THR A 59 -5.01 -19.09 32.30
C THR A 59 -5.02 -20.39 31.50
N THR A 60 -5.40 -21.49 32.14
CA THR A 60 -5.60 -22.80 31.48
C THR A 60 -6.83 -22.73 30.60
N PHE A 61 -6.64 -22.66 29.29
CA PHE A 61 -7.75 -22.78 28.32
C PHE A 61 -8.01 -24.27 28.03
N GLU A 62 -9.12 -24.79 28.54
CA GLU A 62 -9.62 -26.11 28.17
C GLU A 62 -10.17 -26.08 26.75
N ILE A 63 -9.53 -26.84 25.86
CA ILE A 63 -9.99 -27.02 24.48
C ILE A 63 -11.08 -28.09 24.48
N PRO A 64 -12.31 -27.79 24.01
CA PRO A 64 -13.36 -28.80 23.93
C PRO A 64 -12.97 -29.90 22.94
N LYS A 65 -13.13 -31.16 23.38
CA LYS A 65 -12.97 -32.35 22.54
C LYS A 65 -14.07 -32.35 21.48
N ILE A 66 -13.66 -32.24 20.22
CA ILE A 66 -14.56 -32.37 19.07
C ILE A 66 -14.41 -33.81 18.56
N ASP A 67 -15.46 -34.61 18.76
CA ASP A 67 -15.56 -35.95 18.20
C ASP A 67 -15.87 -35.85 16.70
N LEU A 68 -14.86 -36.13 15.87
CA LEU A 68 -15.02 -36.26 14.42
C LEU A 68 -15.37 -37.71 14.09
N GLU A 69 -16.67 -37.96 13.93
CA GLU A 69 -17.19 -39.17 13.29
C GLU A 69 -16.72 -39.21 11.82
N LYS A 70 -16.01 -40.29 11.47
CA LYS A 70 -15.49 -40.57 10.13
C LYS A 70 -16.57 -41.24 9.30
N GLU A 71 -17.23 -40.50 8.40
CA GLU A 71 -17.93 -41.12 7.28
C GLU A 71 -16.92 -41.54 6.19
N VAL A 72 -16.75 -42.85 6.05
CA VAL A 72 -15.95 -43.49 5.00
C VAL A 72 -16.84 -43.68 3.77
N VAL A 73 -16.79 -42.74 2.83
CA VAL A 73 -17.40 -42.92 1.50
C VAL A 73 -16.37 -43.59 0.58
N LYS A 74 -16.52 -44.91 0.40
CA LYS A 74 -15.85 -45.71 -0.63
C LYS A 74 -16.34 -45.26 -2.02
N THR A 75 -15.42 -44.93 -2.92
CA THR A 75 -15.69 -44.81 -4.36
C THR A 75 -14.90 -45.88 -5.12
N PRO A 76 -15.50 -46.61 -6.08
CA PRO A 76 -14.84 -47.71 -6.77
C PRO A 76 -13.87 -47.22 -7.85
N ALA A 77 -12.74 -47.94 -7.95
CA ALA A 77 -11.71 -47.77 -8.95
C ALA A 77 -12.24 -48.12 -10.34
N LYS A 78 -12.03 -47.22 -11.31
CA LYS A 78 -12.29 -47.49 -12.73
C LYS A 78 -10.97 -47.85 -13.41
N GLU A 79 -10.89 -49.13 -13.72
CA GLU A 79 -9.91 -49.80 -14.56
C GLU A 79 -9.85 -49.14 -15.95
N SER A 80 -8.65 -48.84 -16.44
CA SER A 80 -8.45 -48.44 -17.84
C SER A 80 -7.30 -49.26 -18.43
N GLU A 81 -7.69 -50.06 -19.41
CA GLU A 81 -6.92 -51.05 -20.14
C GLU A 81 -5.66 -50.48 -20.82
N ALA A 82 -4.57 -51.24 -20.71
CA ALA A 82 -3.34 -51.03 -21.44
C ALA A 82 -3.45 -51.62 -22.86
N LYS A 83 -3.41 -50.77 -23.89
CA LYS A 83 -3.16 -51.21 -25.27
C LYS A 83 -1.66 -51.43 -25.49
N LYS A 84 -1.32 -52.71 -25.61
CA LYS A 84 -0.03 -53.28 -26.03
C LYS A 84 0.01 -53.26 -27.57
N VAL A 85 0.99 -52.59 -28.17
CA VAL A 85 1.33 -52.77 -29.60
C VAL A 85 2.82 -53.05 -29.70
N SER A 86 3.09 -54.08 -30.50
CA SER A 86 4.29 -54.91 -30.61
C SER A 86 4.88 -54.80 -32.03
N ALA A 87 6.11 -55.29 -32.18
CA ALA A 87 6.90 -55.63 -33.38
C ALA A 87 7.73 -54.48 -33.99
N ASP A 88 9.08 -54.48 -33.92
CA ASP A 88 10.14 -55.40 -34.40
C ASP A 88 10.66 -55.05 -35.81
N LYS A 89 11.93 -54.60 -35.90
CA LYS A 89 12.96 -55.01 -36.90
C LYS A 89 14.29 -54.21 -36.77
N PRO A 90 15.42 -54.65 -37.37
CA PRO A 90 16.60 -55.02 -36.58
C PRO A 90 17.88 -54.21 -36.87
N SER A 91 18.82 -54.38 -35.94
CA SER A 91 20.29 -54.32 -36.03
C SER A 91 20.97 -53.55 -37.17
N LYS A 92 21.73 -52.51 -36.79
CA LYS A 92 23.06 -52.25 -37.37
C LYS A 92 24.07 -51.99 -36.25
N LYS A 93 25.07 -52.88 -36.18
CA LYS A 93 26.30 -52.75 -35.40
C LYS A 93 27.07 -51.51 -35.87
N HIS A 94 27.30 -50.55 -34.99
CA HIS A 94 28.41 -49.61 -35.15
C HIS A 94 29.13 -49.40 -33.81
N SER A 95 30.44 -49.23 -33.97
CA SER A 95 31.51 -49.40 -33.00
C SER A 95 31.41 -48.48 -31.79
N SER A 96 31.69 -49.07 -30.64
CA SER A 96 31.74 -48.46 -29.32
C SER A 96 32.91 -47.49 -29.18
N LYS A 97 32.68 -46.20 -29.52
CA LYS A 97 33.45 -45.10 -28.93
C LYS A 97 32.90 -44.85 -27.52
N LYS A 98 33.69 -45.18 -26.50
CA LYS A 98 33.38 -45.01 -25.07
C LYS A 98 33.36 -43.51 -24.73
N ILE A 99 32.26 -42.84 -25.08
CA ILE A 99 32.00 -41.46 -24.65
C ILE A 99 31.68 -41.54 -23.16
N VAL A 100 32.61 -41.05 -22.33
CA VAL A 100 32.40 -40.79 -20.91
C VAL A 100 31.29 -39.75 -20.80
N LYS A 101 30.03 -40.22 -20.69
CA LYS A 101 28.87 -39.38 -20.40
C LYS A 101 29.07 -38.86 -18.98
N LYS A 102 29.68 -37.67 -18.86
CA LYS A 102 29.64 -36.87 -17.63
C LYS A 102 28.17 -36.69 -17.28
N THR A 103 27.69 -37.46 -16.31
CA THR A 103 26.38 -37.29 -15.69
C THR A 103 26.41 -35.98 -14.92
N THR A 104 26.14 -34.88 -15.63
CA THR A 104 25.87 -33.59 -15.01
C THR A 104 24.63 -33.78 -14.15
N LYS A 105 24.82 -33.76 -12.82
CA LYS A 105 23.73 -33.78 -11.84
C LYS A 105 22.75 -32.67 -12.23
N LYS A 106 21.61 -33.04 -12.84
CA LYS A 106 20.54 -32.09 -13.16
C LYS A 106 20.09 -31.48 -11.84
N LYS A 107 20.45 -30.22 -11.59
CA LYS A 107 19.93 -29.45 -10.46
C LYS A 107 18.41 -29.53 -10.52
N LEU A 108 17.81 -30.12 -9.48
CA LEU A 108 16.36 -30.17 -9.34
C LEU A 108 15.82 -28.73 -9.45
N PRO A 109 14.81 -28.49 -10.30
CA PRO A 109 14.26 -27.15 -10.46
C PRO A 109 13.73 -26.67 -9.11
N ASN A 110 14.15 -25.48 -8.69
CA ASN A 110 13.66 -24.84 -7.48
C ASN A 110 12.13 -24.68 -7.59
N LYS A 111 11.39 -25.47 -6.81
CA LYS A 111 9.92 -25.64 -6.91
C LYS A 111 9.12 -24.36 -6.59
N ASN A 112 9.79 -23.28 -6.20
CA ASN A 112 9.16 -22.04 -5.75
C ASN A 112 9.48 -20.81 -6.61
N LYS A 113 9.95 -20.99 -7.86
CA LYS A 113 10.16 -19.83 -8.75
C LYS A 113 8.82 -19.14 -9.04
N ILE A 114 8.71 -17.88 -8.61
CA ILE A 114 7.57 -17.01 -8.95
C ILE A 114 7.85 -16.36 -10.31
N VAL A 115 6.93 -16.50 -11.24
CA VAL A 115 7.00 -15.89 -12.58
C VAL A 115 5.85 -14.92 -12.74
N ALA A 116 6.15 -13.65 -13.01
CA ALA A 116 5.14 -12.65 -13.30
C ALA A 116 4.65 -12.77 -14.75
N SER A 117 3.34 -12.84 -14.94
CA SER A 117 2.71 -12.72 -16.26
C SER A 117 2.40 -11.25 -16.54
N THR A 118 2.62 -10.80 -17.77
CA THR A 118 2.19 -9.47 -18.24
C THR A 118 0.72 -9.43 -18.61
N ARG A 119 0.11 -10.60 -18.90
CA ARG A 119 -1.29 -10.70 -19.33
C ARG A 119 -2.20 -10.71 -18.11
N PRO A 120 -3.17 -9.79 -17.99
CA PRO A 120 -4.15 -9.82 -16.91
C PRO A 120 -5.06 -11.03 -17.07
N LEU A 121 -5.45 -11.64 -15.94
CA LEU A 121 -6.38 -12.76 -15.95
C LEU A 121 -7.81 -12.23 -16.05
N SER A 122 -8.60 -12.76 -16.98
CA SER A 122 -10.03 -12.45 -17.04
C SER A 122 -10.79 -13.16 -15.91
N LEU A 123 -11.98 -12.65 -15.57
CA LEU A 123 -12.86 -13.26 -14.57
C LEU A 123 -13.19 -14.73 -14.90
N THR A 124 -13.38 -15.06 -16.18
CA THR A 124 -13.70 -16.43 -16.63
C THR A 124 -12.51 -17.39 -16.60
N GLN A 125 -11.28 -16.84 -16.60
CA GLN A 125 -10.03 -17.61 -16.57
C GLN A 125 -9.56 -17.97 -15.16
N VAL A 126 -10.20 -17.42 -14.12
CA VAL A 126 -9.95 -17.80 -12.72
C VAL A 126 -10.29 -19.29 -12.52
N LYS A 127 -9.47 -20.00 -11.76
CA LYS A 127 -9.65 -21.42 -11.42
C LYS A 127 -9.84 -21.59 -9.93
N GLU A 128 -10.43 -22.72 -9.54
CA GLU A 128 -10.48 -23.13 -8.14
C GLU A 128 -9.06 -23.32 -7.61
N HIS A 129 -8.88 -23.03 -6.33
CA HIS A 129 -7.61 -22.98 -5.59
C HIS A 129 -6.60 -21.93 -6.07
N ASP A 130 -6.97 -21.05 -7.01
CA ASP A 130 -6.18 -19.84 -7.26
C ASP A 130 -6.14 -18.97 -5.99
N LYS A 131 -4.95 -18.45 -5.66
CA LYS A 131 -4.74 -17.58 -4.50
C LYS A 131 -4.77 -16.11 -4.92
N ILE A 132 -5.69 -15.34 -4.38
CA ILE A 132 -5.85 -13.91 -4.62
C ILE A 132 -5.10 -13.12 -3.55
N VAL A 133 -4.21 -12.22 -3.98
CA VAL A 133 -3.35 -11.41 -3.09
C VAL A 133 -3.49 -9.92 -3.42
N PHE A 134 -3.60 -9.11 -2.38
CA PHE A 134 -3.63 -7.65 -2.46
C PHE A 134 -2.24 -7.09 -2.10
N ASN A 135 -1.58 -6.44 -3.05
CA ASN A 135 -0.26 -5.85 -2.84
C ASN A 135 -0.25 -4.43 -3.41
N ASN A 136 -0.04 -3.42 -2.55
CA ASN A 136 0.08 -2.00 -2.95
C ASN A 136 -1.11 -1.53 -3.81
N GLY A 137 -2.34 -1.86 -3.40
CA GLY A 137 -3.57 -1.54 -4.16
C GLY A 137 -3.75 -2.36 -5.45
N LYS A 138 -2.79 -3.21 -5.82
CA LYS A 138 -2.89 -4.09 -6.98
C LYS A 138 -3.35 -5.48 -6.56
N ARG A 139 -4.37 -5.97 -7.24
CA ARG A 139 -4.87 -7.33 -7.08
C ARG A 139 -4.12 -8.26 -8.02
N ASN A 140 -3.64 -9.37 -7.49
CA ASN A 140 -2.95 -10.38 -8.26
C ASN A 140 -3.50 -11.77 -7.94
N ILE A 141 -3.52 -12.64 -8.93
CA ILE A 141 -3.86 -14.05 -8.78
C ILE A 141 -2.57 -14.87 -8.91
N LEU A 142 -2.26 -15.64 -7.86
CA LEU A 142 -1.17 -16.60 -7.82
C LEU A 142 -1.72 -17.98 -8.15
N ARG A 143 -1.30 -18.51 -9.30
CA ARG A 143 -1.65 -19.86 -9.73
C ARG A 143 -0.46 -20.78 -9.55
N ARG A 144 -0.64 -21.84 -8.76
CA ARG A 144 0.38 -22.89 -8.59
C ARG A 144 0.32 -23.86 -9.77
N THR A 145 1.46 -24.08 -10.41
CA THR A 145 1.65 -25.16 -11.39
C THR A 145 2.59 -26.21 -10.80
N LYS A 146 2.82 -27.32 -11.52
CA LYS A 146 3.73 -28.39 -11.05
C LYS A 146 5.15 -27.90 -10.77
N THR A 147 5.61 -26.85 -11.47
CA THR A 147 7.02 -26.41 -11.45
C THR A 147 7.23 -24.99 -10.95
N LYS A 148 6.20 -24.15 -10.97
CA LYS A 148 6.31 -22.70 -10.67
C LYS A 148 5.00 -22.12 -10.16
N ILE A 149 5.09 -20.94 -9.56
CA ILE A 149 3.93 -20.11 -9.23
C ILE A 149 3.87 -18.98 -10.25
N ILE A 150 2.73 -18.83 -10.93
CA ILE A 150 2.53 -17.76 -11.92
C ILE A 150 1.68 -16.66 -11.27
N LYS A 151 2.16 -15.42 -11.30
CA LYS A 151 1.47 -14.23 -10.79
C LYS A 151 0.81 -13.49 -11.96
N TYR A 152 -0.51 -13.44 -11.97
CA TYR A 152 -1.30 -12.71 -12.96
C TYR A 152 -1.88 -11.42 -12.37
N PRO A 153 -1.78 -10.28 -13.06
CA PRO A 153 -2.56 -9.09 -12.71
C PRO A 153 -4.07 -9.38 -12.78
N TYR A 154 -4.86 -8.83 -11.86
CA TYR A 154 -6.31 -9.01 -11.85
C TYR A 154 -7.03 -7.67 -11.69
N ASN A 155 -7.83 -7.31 -12.69
CA ASN A 155 -8.42 -5.97 -12.77
C ASN A 155 -9.89 -5.91 -12.33
N TYR A 156 -10.49 -7.04 -11.97
CA TYR A 156 -11.90 -7.11 -11.58
C TYR A 156 -12.07 -6.92 -10.06
N ALA A 157 -13.25 -6.43 -9.66
CA ALA A 157 -13.65 -6.40 -8.25
C ALA A 157 -13.66 -7.81 -7.66
N ILE A 158 -13.28 -7.92 -6.39
CA ILE A 158 -13.26 -9.19 -5.66
C ILE A 158 -14.38 -9.11 -4.63
N PRO A 159 -15.34 -10.05 -4.64
CA PRO A 159 -16.36 -10.14 -3.60
C PRO A 159 -15.75 -10.75 -2.34
N VAL A 160 -15.11 -9.93 -1.51
CA VAL A 160 -14.44 -10.36 -0.27
C VAL A 160 -15.39 -11.06 0.70
N ASP A 161 -16.68 -10.71 0.68
CA ASP A 161 -17.72 -11.30 1.53
C ASP A 161 -18.38 -12.54 0.89
N SER A 162 -17.89 -13.00 -0.26
CA SER A 162 -18.46 -14.17 -0.93
C SER A 162 -17.99 -15.46 -0.27
N SER A 163 -18.94 -16.37 -0.05
CA SER A 163 -18.65 -17.76 0.34
C SER A 163 -17.89 -18.56 -0.74
N SER A 164 -17.68 -17.98 -1.93
CA SER A 164 -16.80 -18.55 -2.95
C SER A 164 -15.30 -18.40 -2.63
N LEU A 165 -14.96 -17.65 -1.57
CA LEU A 165 -13.59 -17.39 -1.14
C LEU A 165 -13.32 -17.96 0.26
N LYS A 166 -12.13 -18.56 0.43
CA LYS A 166 -11.58 -18.93 1.74
C LYS A 166 -10.55 -17.88 2.15
N ALA A 167 -10.80 -17.14 3.21
CA ALA A 167 -9.78 -16.26 3.79
C ALA A 167 -8.59 -17.08 4.31
N ASN A 168 -7.40 -16.51 4.20
CA ASN A 168 -6.15 -17.06 4.74
C ASN A 168 -5.55 -16.08 5.75
N ALA A 169 -4.74 -16.56 6.68
CA ALA A 169 -4.19 -15.77 7.79
C ALA A 169 -3.32 -14.58 7.33
N ASP A 170 -2.75 -14.65 6.13
CA ASP A 170 -1.94 -13.58 5.52
C ASP A 170 -2.78 -12.50 4.79
N GLY A 171 -4.10 -12.51 4.96
CA GLY A 171 -5.01 -11.57 4.31
C GLY A 171 -5.24 -11.85 2.82
N SER A 172 -4.81 -13.01 2.33
CA SER A 172 -5.12 -13.49 0.99
C SER A 172 -6.36 -14.38 0.97
N PHE A 173 -6.88 -14.70 -0.22
CA PHE A 173 -8.07 -15.52 -0.40
C PHE A 173 -7.83 -16.66 -1.39
N TYR A 174 -8.40 -17.83 -1.14
CA TYR A 174 -8.44 -18.92 -2.11
C TYR A 174 -9.82 -19.01 -2.74
N VAL A 175 -9.88 -19.20 -4.06
CA VAL A 175 -11.14 -19.47 -4.76
C VAL A 175 -11.57 -20.90 -4.47
N ILE A 176 -12.69 -21.09 -3.77
CA ILE A 176 -13.23 -22.41 -3.45
C ILE A 176 -14.20 -22.87 -4.54
N ASN A 177 -15.07 -21.96 -5.01
CA ASN A 177 -16.09 -22.26 -6.03
C ASN A 177 -16.02 -21.24 -7.16
N LYS A 178 -15.58 -21.69 -8.35
CA LYS A 178 -15.38 -20.79 -9.49
C LYS A 178 -16.69 -20.16 -9.98
N ALA A 179 -17.76 -20.96 -10.10
CA ALA A 179 -19.03 -20.50 -10.67
C ALA A 179 -19.63 -19.37 -9.83
N ARG A 180 -19.66 -19.56 -8.50
CA ARG A 180 -20.16 -18.57 -7.55
C ARG A 180 -19.30 -17.31 -7.50
N PHE A 181 -17.97 -17.48 -7.54
CA PHE A 181 -17.05 -16.34 -7.62
C PHE A 181 -17.30 -15.45 -8.84
N ILE A 182 -17.58 -16.05 -10.01
CA ILE A 182 -17.91 -15.33 -11.24
C ILE A 182 -19.25 -14.60 -11.10
N ALA A 183 -20.27 -15.26 -10.54
CA ALA A 183 -21.59 -14.67 -10.34
C ALA A 183 -21.53 -13.45 -9.41
N ASP A 184 -20.89 -13.60 -8.26
CA ASP A 184 -20.78 -12.54 -7.25
C ASP A 184 -19.96 -11.34 -7.78
N SER A 185 -18.89 -11.62 -8.54
CA SER A 185 -18.09 -10.58 -9.19
C SER A 185 -18.87 -9.80 -10.25
N LYS A 186 -19.79 -10.45 -10.98
CA LYS A 186 -20.69 -9.78 -11.94
C LYS A 186 -21.74 -8.94 -11.21
N ALA A 187 -22.32 -9.47 -10.13
CA ALA A 187 -23.30 -8.74 -9.32
C ALA A 187 -22.71 -7.44 -8.75
N LEU A 188 -21.46 -7.45 -8.29
CA LEU A 188 -20.74 -6.24 -7.84
C LEU A 188 -20.65 -5.16 -8.92
N LYS A 189 -20.39 -5.54 -10.18
CA LYS A 189 -20.32 -4.56 -11.28
C LYS A 189 -21.68 -3.91 -11.53
N SER A 190 -22.77 -4.68 -11.47
CA SER A 190 -24.12 -4.15 -11.68
C SER A 190 -24.54 -3.16 -10.58
N LYS A 191 -24.15 -3.41 -9.32
CA LYS A 191 -24.42 -2.48 -8.20
C LYS A 191 -23.68 -1.15 -8.36
N LYS A 192 -22.43 -1.18 -8.85
CA LYS A 192 -21.65 0.05 -9.06
C LYS A 192 -22.27 0.95 -10.15
N ALA A 193 -22.80 0.36 -11.22
CA ALA A 193 -23.44 1.11 -12.29
C ALA A 193 -24.74 1.80 -11.83
N LYS A 194 -25.51 1.16 -10.94
CA LYS A 194 -26.80 1.70 -10.47
C LYS A 194 -26.65 2.90 -9.51
N ASN A 195 -25.52 2.99 -8.81
CA ASN A 195 -25.26 4.09 -7.88
C ASN A 195 -24.59 5.31 -8.54
N SER A 196 -24.08 5.21 -9.78
CA SER A 196 -23.46 6.34 -10.47
C SER A 196 -24.42 7.13 -11.37
N SER A 197 -25.70 6.74 -11.46
CA SER A 197 -26.69 7.39 -12.33
C SER A 197 -27.71 8.24 -11.59
N ASN A 198 -27.49 8.54 -10.29
CA ASN A 198 -28.42 9.35 -9.50
C ASN A 198 -27.77 10.56 -8.82
N SER A 199 -26.58 10.97 -9.26
CA SER A 199 -25.90 12.20 -8.83
C SER A 199 -26.00 13.28 -9.91
N GLU A 200 -27.22 13.62 -10.32
CA GLU A 200 -27.49 14.85 -11.07
C GLU A 200 -27.59 15.99 -10.05
N ILE A 201 -26.44 16.38 -9.51
CA ILE A 201 -26.33 17.55 -8.64
C ILE A 201 -26.37 18.77 -9.56
N LYS A 202 -27.54 19.40 -9.63
CA LYS A 202 -27.71 20.77 -10.13
C LYS A 202 -26.64 21.66 -9.49
N ALA A 203 -25.76 22.20 -10.32
CA ALA A 203 -24.83 23.25 -9.94
C ALA A 203 -25.63 24.45 -9.42
N LYS A 204 -25.65 24.61 -8.10
CA LYS A 204 -26.15 25.78 -7.41
C LYS A 204 -24.97 26.36 -6.64
N ASP A 205 -24.87 27.68 -6.72
CA ASP A 205 -23.70 28.50 -6.44
C ASP A 205 -22.90 28.13 -5.19
N SER A 206 -21.58 28.30 -5.32
CA SER A 206 -20.58 28.10 -4.28
C SER A 206 -20.79 29.08 -3.11
N GLU A 207 -21.69 28.73 -2.21
CA GLU A 207 -21.74 29.27 -0.86
C GLU A 207 -20.49 28.77 -0.12
N GLU A 208 -19.69 29.72 0.35
CA GLU A 208 -18.50 29.52 1.16
C GLU A 208 -18.92 28.88 2.48
N LEU A 209 -19.01 27.55 2.50
CA LEU A 209 -19.28 26.77 3.71
C LEU A 209 -18.08 26.95 4.65
N ASP A 210 -18.20 27.93 5.54
CA ASP A 210 -17.48 27.97 6.81
C ASP A 210 -17.90 26.71 7.59
N ILE A 211 -17.17 25.61 7.35
CA ILE A 211 -17.34 24.38 8.10
C ILE A 211 -16.92 24.71 9.53
N ALA A 212 -17.91 25.04 10.37
CA ALA A 212 -17.73 25.32 11.78
C ALA A 212 -16.87 24.20 12.40
N VAL A 213 -15.62 24.53 12.70
CA VAL A 213 -14.66 23.60 13.31
C VAL A 213 -15.24 23.23 14.67
N THR A 214 -15.76 22.01 14.81
CA THR A 214 -16.31 21.52 16.07
C THR A 214 -15.28 21.68 17.20
N ALA A 215 -15.74 21.90 18.44
CA ALA A 215 -14.84 22.10 19.59
C ALA A 215 -13.83 20.95 19.76
N GLU A 216 -14.24 19.71 19.46
CA GLU A 216 -13.37 18.53 19.48
C GLU A 216 -12.23 18.62 18.43
N ASN A 217 -12.52 19.16 17.24
CA ASN A 217 -11.49 19.40 16.23
C ASN A 217 -10.46 20.44 16.70
N ARG A 218 -10.84 21.40 17.56
CA ARG A 218 -9.92 22.42 18.08
C ARG A 218 -8.86 21.83 19.00
N GLN A 219 -9.25 20.95 19.93
CA GLN A 219 -8.31 20.26 20.82
C GLN A 219 -7.35 19.36 20.03
N ASN A 220 -7.88 18.63 19.04
CA ASN A 220 -7.07 17.77 18.19
C ASN A 220 -6.10 18.57 17.31
N ARG A 221 -6.49 19.75 16.80
CA ARG A 221 -5.60 20.67 16.08
C ARG A 221 -4.47 21.17 17.00
N GLN A 222 -4.78 21.59 18.22
CA GLN A 222 -3.77 22.02 19.20
C GLN A 222 -2.73 20.91 19.50
N TYR A 223 -3.20 19.68 19.74
CA TYR A 223 -2.31 18.53 19.94
C TYR A 223 -1.37 18.30 18.74
N ILE A 224 -1.88 18.45 17.51
CA ILE A 224 -1.08 18.31 16.30
C ILE A 224 -0.07 19.46 16.17
N GLU A 225 -0.46 20.69 16.46
CA GLU A 225 0.43 21.86 16.43
C GLU A 225 1.57 21.72 17.44
N GLU A 226 1.28 21.27 18.65
CA GLU A 226 2.29 21.00 19.69
C GLU A 226 3.26 19.90 19.25
N LYS A 227 2.74 18.76 18.81
CA LYS A 227 3.55 17.59 18.45
C LYS A 227 4.35 17.76 17.16
N TYR A 228 3.77 18.42 16.15
CA TYR A 228 4.31 18.43 14.78
C TYR A 228 4.75 19.80 14.29
N ASN A 229 4.34 20.89 14.95
CA ASN A 229 4.71 22.26 14.59
C ASN A 229 5.35 23.04 15.75
N HIS A 230 5.83 22.35 16.79
CA HIS A 230 6.46 22.95 17.97
C HIS A 230 5.60 24.03 18.63
N GLY A 231 4.29 23.76 18.74
CA GLY A 231 3.31 24.67 19.33
C GLY A 231 2.95 25.87 18.45
N LYS A 232 3.55 26.01 17.27
CA LYS A 232 3.18 27.10 16.35
C LYS A 232 1.87 26.79 15.65
N LYS A 233 1.02 27.80 15.54
CA LYS A 233 -0.25 27.69 14.81
C LYS A 233 -0.02 27.38 13.34
N ILE A 234 -0.82 26.48 12.77
CA ILE A 234 -0.88 26.23 11.33
C ILE A 234 -2.07 27.02 10.80
N GLU A 235 -1.81 28.05 9.99
CA GLU A 235 -2.87 28.93 9.48
C GLU A 235 -3.38 28.53 8.11
N LYS A 236 -2.55 27.79 7.36
CA LYS A 236 -2.84 27.50 5.95
C LYS A 236 -3.72 26.27 5.83
N GLU A 237 -4.68 26.35 4.93
CA GLU A 237 -5.53 25.23 4.57
C GLU A 237 -5.27 24.79 3.12
N ILE A 238 -5.61 23.54 2.81
CA ILE A 238 -5.47 22.96 1.48
C ILE A 238 -6.65 22.04 1.19
N LYS A 239 -7.14 22.07 -0.06
CA LYS A 239 -8.18 21.18 -0.59
C LYS A 239 -7.56 19.94 -1.24
N LEU A 240 -8.31 18.84 -1.40
CA LEU A 240 -7.79 17.59 -1.97
C LEU A 240 -7.25 17.79 -3.39
N LYS A 241 -7.93 18.58 -4.22
CA LYS A 241 -7.49 18.91 -5.59
C LYS A 241 -6.12 19.59 -5.68
N ASN A 242 -5.66 20.19 -4.58
CA ASN A 242 -4.39 20.91 -4.50
C ASN A 242 -3.26 20.05 -3.88
N LEU A 243 -3.52 18.79 -3.55
CA LEU A 243 -2.49 17.85 -3.11
C LEU A 243 -1.55 17.51 -4.26
N ARG A 244 -0.26 17.45 -3.94
CA ARG A 244 0.83 17.22 -4.89
C ARG A 244 1.49 15.89 -4.61
N GLU A 245 2.14 15.35 -5.63
CA GLU A 245 2.97 14.18 -5.49
C GLU A 245 4.04 14.40 -4.41
N ASN A 246 4.23 13.40 -3.55
CA ASN A 246 5.11 13.37 -2.38
C ASN A 246 4.66 14.20 -1.18
N ASP A 247 3.44 14.76 -1.18
CA ASP A 247 2.83 15.25 0.06
C ASP A 247 2.60 14.08 1.04
N GLU A 248 2.84 14.33 2.33
CA GLU A 248 2.51 13.38 3.40
C GLU A 248 1.28 13.87 4.16
N VAL A 249 0.25 13.03 4.27
CA VAL A 249 -0.98 13.33 5.01
C VAL A 249 -1.01 12.49 6.28
N TYR A 250 -1.26 13.15 7.41
CA TYR A 250 -1.43 12.49 8.70
C TYR A 250 -2.88 12.65 9.15
N VAL A 251 -3.46 11.57 9.66
CA VAL A 251 -4.84 11.53 10.14
C VAL A 251 -4.82 11.18 11.62
N VAL A 252 -5.19 12.12 12.49
CA VAL A 252 -5.17 11.96 13.95
C VAL A 252 -6.54 12.34 14.49
N LYS A 253 -7.27 11.36 15.07
CA LYS A 253 -8.59 11.56 15.69
C LYS A 253 -9.55 12.35 14.79
N GLY A 254 -9.61 12.00 13.50
CA GLY A 254 -10.47 12.66 12.51
C GLY A 254 -9.90 13.94 11.89
N VAL A 255 -8.92 14.60 12.51
CA VAL A 255 -8.24 15.77 11.94
C VAL A 255 -7.16 15.35 10.96
N GLN A 256 -7.09 16.03 9.82
CA GLN A 256 -6.18 15.73 8.74
C GLN A 256 -5.25 16.91 8.48
N PHE A 257 -3.95 16.65 8.38
CA PHE A 257 -2.97 17.68 8.08
C PHE A 257 -1.89 17.18 7.13
N VAL A 258 -1.34 18.10 6.34
CA VAL A 258 -0.45 17.82 5.22
C VAL A 258 0.91 18.42 5.49
N PHE A 259 1.96 17.61 5.34
CA PHE A 259 3.33 18.06 5.22
C PHE A 259 3.76 18.09 3.75
N ARG A 260 4.26 19.24 3.32
CA ARG A 260 4.83 19.43 1.99
C ARG A 260 6.27 19.89 2.10
N LYS A 261 7.20 19.06 1.60
CA LYS A 261 8.61 19.43 1.46
C LYS A 261 8.77 20.30 0.21
N LYS A 262 9.41 21.46 0.33
CA LYS A 262 9.82 22.22 -0.85
C LYS A 262 11.05 21.53 -1.45
N LYS A 263 11.11 21.35 -2.77
CA LYS A 263 12.32 20.78 -3.41
C LYS A 263 13.47 21.80 -3.44
N ALA A 264 13.14 23.08 -3.61
CA ALA A 264 14.12 24.15 -3.78
C ALA A 264 14.71 24.67 -2.46
N THR A 265 14.00 24.52 -1.35
CA THR A 265 14.49 24.92 -0.02
C THR A 265 14.28 23.76 0.94
N SER A 266 15.14 23.62 1.95
CA SER A 266 14.97 22.65 3.04
C SER A 266 13.72 22.89 3.92
N GLY A 267 12.83 23.78 3.48
CA GLY A 267 11.63 24.18 4.19
C GLY A 267 10.51 23.14 4.10
N VAL A 268 9.76 23.04 5.19
CA VAL A 268 8.58 22.18 5.30
C VAL A 268 7.36 23.06 5.52
N TYR A 269 6.43 23.02 4.58
CA TYR A 269 5.13 23.67 4.72
C TYR A 269 4.13 22.71 5.35
N LYS A 270 3.23 23.26 6.16
CA LYS A 270 2.19 22.52 6.86
C LYS A 270 0.84 23.15 6.53
N PHE A 271 -0.15 22.32 6.27
CA PHE A 271 -1.50 22.74 5.89
C PHE A 271 -2.54 21.89 6.63
N TRP A 272 -3.67 22.48 6.98
CA TRP A 272 -4.88 21.72 7.33
C TRP A 272 -5.55 21.22 6.06
N LEU A 273 -5.95 19.96 6.03
CA LEU A 273 -6.69 19.41 4.92
C LEU A 273 -8.19 19.58 5.20
N VAL A 274 -8.87 20.39 4.38
CA VAL A 274 -10.27 20.78 4.60
C VAL A 274 -11.24 19.62 4.34
N GLU A 275 -10.90 18.78 3.36
CA GLU A 275 -11.76 17.70 2.87
C GLU A 275 -11.23 16.33 3.34
N LYS A 276 -12.14 15.36 3.56
CA LYS A 276 -11.75 14.04 4.05
C LYS A 276 -11.00 13.25 2.97
N LEU A 277 -9.74 12.90 3.23
CA LEU A 277 -8.94 12.02 2.36
C LEU A 277 -9.58 10.63 2.24
N ASN A 278 -9.74 10.15 1.00
CA ASN A 278 -10.11 8.76 0.71
C ASN A 278 -8.83 7.88 0.68
N PRO A 279 -8.58 7.02 1.69
CA PRO A 279 -7.37 6.19 1.74
C PRO A 279 -7.34 5.09 0.67
N GLU A 280 -8.49 4.76 0.07
CA GLU A 280 -8.63 3.77 -1.01
C GLU A 280 -8.32 4.37 -2.40
N ASN A 281 -8.15 5.70 -2.51
CA ASN A 281 -7.86 6.35 -3.78
C ASN A 281 -6.47 5.92 -4.30
N ILE A 282 -6.38 5.61 -5.60
CA ILE A 282 -5.15 5.09 -6.22
C ILE A 282 -3.96 6.07 -6.17
N ALA A 283 -4.23 7.36 -5.96
CA ALA A 283 -3.22 8.40 -5.77
C ALA A 283 -2.64 8.42 -4.34
N VAL A 284 -3.21 7.66 -3.41
CA VAL A 284 -2.81 7.63 -2.00
C VAL A 284 -2.16 6.29 -1.67
N GLN A 285 -0.98 6.34 -1.04
CA GLN A 285 -0.29 5.18 -0.52
C GLN A 285 -0.25 5.25 1.01
N ARG A 286 -0.76 4.22 1.69
CA ARG A 286 -0.61 4.11 3.14
C ARG A 286 0.85 3.81 3.50
N VAL A 287 1.44 4.64 4.36
CA VAL A 287 2.82 4.48 4.86
C VAL A 287 2.83 3.89 6.27
N SER A 288 1.90 4.30 7.11
CA SER A 288 1.71 3.73 8.46
C SER A 288 0.23 3.78 8.86
N LYS A 289 -0.10 3.41 10.11
CA LYS A 289 -1.49 3.36 10.61
C LYS A 289 -2.26 4.68 10.33
N ASN A 290 -1.58 5.81 10.51
CA ASN A 290 -2.15 7.17 10.45
C ASN A 290 -1.39 8.09 9.48
N LYS A 291 -0.53 7.54 8.63
CA LYS A 291 0.30 8.29 7.69
C LYS A 291 0.08 7.77 6.27
N TYR A 292 -0.17 8.71 5.37
CA TYR A 292 -0.40 8.48 3.96
C TYR A 292 0.56 9.34 3.15
N LYS A 293 0.92 8.87 1.96
CA LYS A 293 1.76 9.59 1.01
C LYS A 293 1.02 9.69 -0.32
N ILE A 294 0.98 10.88 -0.88
CA ILE A 294 0.41 11.12 -2.20
C ILE A 294 1.43 10.69 -3.25
N ILE A 295 1.11 9.66 -4.03
CA ILE A 295 2.00 9.07 -5.04
C ILE A 295 1.69 9.52 -6.47
N LYS A 296 0.53 10.15 -6.69
CA LYS A 296 0.11 10.75 -7.96
C LYS A 296 -0.76 11.97 -7.67
N SER A 297 -1.00 12.81 -8.67
CA SER A 297 -1.99 13.90 -8.56
C SER A 297 -3.33 13.34 -8.07
N TYR A 298 -3.85 13.91 -6.99
CA TYR A 298 -5.11 13.45 -6.40
C TYR A 298 -6.26 13.97 -7.26
N LEU A 299 -6.97 13.05 -7.91
CA LEU A 299 -8.22 13.33 -8.59
C LEU A 299 -9.33 12.94 -7.62
N PRO A 300 -10.17 13.89 -7.15
CA PRO A 300 -11.34 13.53 -6.37
C PRO A 300 -12.22 12.60 -7.22
N ASP A 301 -12.72 11.54 -6.61
CA ASP A 301 -13.67 10.63 -7.26
C ASP A 301 -14.87 11.49 -7.69
N SER A 302 -15.10 11.58 -9.01
CA SER A 302 -16.19 12.35 -9.60
C SER A 302 -17.53 11.71 -9.29
#